data_AF-A0A6H1U0N1-F1
#
_entry.id   AF-A0A6H1U0N1-F1
#
_cell.length_a   1.000
_cell.length_b   1.000
_cell.length_c   1.000
_cell.angle_alpha   90.00
_cell.angle_beta   90.00
_cell.angle_gamma   90.00
#
_symmetry.space_group_name_H-M   'P 1'
#
loop_
_entity.id
_entity.type
_entity.pdbx_description
1 polymer ?
#
loop_
_entity_poly.entity_id
_entity_poly.type
_entity_poly.pdbx_seq_one_letter_code
_entity_poly.pdbx_strand_id
1 'polypeptide(L)' 'MIRQLVQQVFVTGVLSTTTETLIRQRFNEGCDLDELDALIDLQQAVMFGHVKRESSLICKPEHFR' A
#
# COMPACT_ATOMS: atom_id res chain seq x y z
N MET A 1 2.97 14.76 -2.20
CA MET A 1 3.40 14.05 -0.98
C MET A 1 3.09 12.55 -1.02
N ILE A 2 1.88 12.15 -1.42
CA ILE A 2 1.48 10.74 -1.55
C ILE A 2 2.31 10.02 -2.62
N ARG A 3 2.56 10.70 -3.75
CA ARG A 3 3.39 10.17 -4.85
C ARG A 3 4.78 9.71 -4.39
N GLN A 4 5.40 10.40 -3.43
CA GLN A 4 6.72 10.00 -2.91
C GLN A 4 6.63 8.72 -2.07
N LEU A 5 5.57 8.57 -1.28
CA LEU A 5 5.31 7.34 -0.52
C LEU A 5 5.05 6.17 -1.47
N VAL A 6 4.25 6.38 -2.51
CA VAL A 6 3.99 5.39 -3.57
C VAL A 6 5.29 4.97 -4.26
N GLN A 7 6.14 5.92 -4.65
CA GLN A 7 7.45 5.62 -5.25
C GLN A 7 8.33 4.80 -4.31
N GLN A 8 8.36 5.15 -3.02
CA GLN A 8 9.13 4.38 -2.04
C GLN A 8 8.63 2.93 -1.96
N VAL A 9 7.32 2.71 -2.02
CA VAL A 9 6.71 1.37 -2.04
C VAL A 9 7.09 0.60 -3.30
N PHE A 10 7.16 1.26 -4.45
CA PHE A 10 7.65 0.64 -5.68
C PHE A 10 9.14 0.27 -5.62
N VAL A 11 9.96 1.08 -4.94
CA VAL A 11 11.39 0.79 -4.73
C VAL A 11 11.58 -0.38 -3.76
N THR A 12 10.82 -0.42 -2.67
CA THR A 12 10.93 -1.50 -1.67
C THR A 12 10.21 -2.78 -2.11
N GLY A 13 9.25 -2.66 -3.03
CA GLY A 13 8.33 -3.74 -3.42
C GLY A 13 7.36 -4.15 -2.32
N VAL A 14 7.28 -3.38 -1.22
CA VAL A 14 6.48 -3.73 -0.04
C VAL A 14 5.65 -2.53 0.43
N LEU A 15 4.33 -2.73 0.50
CA LEU A 15 3.40 -1.79 1.13
C LEU A 15 3.21 -2.19 2.60
N SER A 16 4.00 -1.59 3.48
CA SER A 16 3.89 -1.78 4.93
C SER A 16 2.67 -1.08 5.52
N THR A 17 2.16 -1.60 6.63
CA THR A 17 1.02 -1.02 7.36
C THR A 17 1.27 0.43 7.80
N THR A 18 2.51 0.78 8.16
CA THR A 18 2.91 2.16 8.47
C THR A 18 2.78 3.08 7.26
N THR A 19 3.29 2.67 6.10
CA THR A 19 3.23 3.46 4.87
C THR A 19 1.79 3.64 4.40
N GLU A 20 0.96 2.61 4.52
CA GLU A 20 -0.46 2.67 4.20
C GLU A 20 -1.22 3.65 5.11
N THR A 21 -0.89 3.66 6.41
CA THR A 21 -1.46 4.62 7.37
C THR A 21 -1.06 6.05 7.02
N LEU A 22 0.20 6.29 6.64
CA LEU A 22 0.67 7.60 6.21
C LEU A 22 -0.03 8.05 4.93
N ILE A 23 -0.16 7.18 3.93
CA ILE A 23 -0.91 7.45 2.70
C ILE A 23 -2.35 7.87 3.04
N ARG A 24 -3.02 7.14 3.92
CA ARG A 24 -4.39 7.44 4.33
C ARG A 24 -4.50 8.78 5.06
N GLN A 25 -3.55 9.12 5.93
CA GLN A 25 -3.53 10.43 6.58
C GLN A 25 -3.40 11.55 5.56
N ARG A 26 -2.44 11.45 4.63
CA ARG A 26 -2.24 12.46 3.58
C ARG A 26 -3.46 12.61 2.68
N PHE A 27 -4.09 11.49 2.32
CA PHE A 27 -5.30 11.52 1.52
C PHE A 27 -6.43 12.32 2.20
N ASN A 28 -6.55 12.21 3.53
CA ASN A 28 -7.54 12.98 4.29
C ASN A 28 -7.17 14.46 4.48
N GLU A 29 -5.89 14.81 4.44
CA GLU A 29 -5.42 16.21 4.51
C GLU A 29 -5.67 16.98 3.21
N GLY A 30 -5.81 16.26 2.10
CA GLY A 30 -6.03 16.81 0.77
C GLY A 30 -5.23 16.02 -0.25
N CYS A 31 -5.90 15.57 -1.30
CA CYS A 31 -5.30 14.83 -2.40
C CYS A 31 -5.65 15.53 -3.71
N ASP A 32 -4.64 15.80 -4.53
CA ASP A 32 -4.84 16.25 -5.90
C ASP A 32 -5.03 15.06 -6.87
N LEU A 33 -5.30 15.36 -8.14
CA LEU A 33 -5.54 14.34 -9.16
C LEU A 33 -4.28 13.53 -9.49
N ASP A 34 -3.10 14.14 -9.47
CA ASP A 34 -1.82 13.46 -9.69
C ASP A 34 -1.50 12.46 -8.56
N GLU A 35 -1.84 12.81 -7.33
CA GLU A 35 -1.71 11.95 -6.16
C GLU A 35 -2.73 10.81 -6.19
N LEU A 36 -3.95 11.06 -6.70
CA LEU A 36 -4.96 10.03 -6.89
C LEU A 36 -4.52 9.01 -7.94
N ASP A 37 -3.94 9.46 -9.05
CA ASP A 37 -3.42 8.59 -10.12
C ASP A 37 -2.32 7.66 -9.58
N ALA A 38 -1.39 8.21 -8.78
CA ALA A 38 -0.36 7.42 -8.12
C ALA A 38 -0.93 6.36 -7.15
N LEU A 39 -2.07 6.63 -6.50
CA LEU A 39 -2.74 5.65 -5.65
C LEU A 39 -3.39 4.53 -6.44
N ILE A 40 -3.96 4.84 -7.61
CA ILE A 40 -4.52 3.85 -8.52
C ILE A 40 -3.41 2.92 -9.01
N ASP A 41 -2.28 3.46 -9.44
CA ASP A 41 -1.09 2.69 -9.82
C ASP A 41 -0.63 1.75 -8.71
N LEU A 42 -0.54 2.27 -7.47
CA LEU A 42 -0.17 1.47 -6.31
C LEU A 42 -1.18 0.33 -6.06
N GLN A 43 -2.47 0.63 -6.15
CA GLN A 43 -3.52 -0.37 -5.95
C GLN A 43 -3.45 -1.48 -7.01
N GLN A 44 -3.25 -1.12 -8.27
CA GLN A 44 -3.05 -2.09 -9.35
C GLN A 44 -1.81 -2.93 -9.12
N ALA A 45 -0.68 -2.31 -8.75
CA ALA A 45 0.56 -3.02 -8.47
C ALA A 45 0.42 -4.05 -7.33
N VAL A 46 -0.33 -3.71 -6.27
CA VAL A 46 -0.66 -4.66 -5.21
C VAL A 46 -1.56 -5.78 -5.72
N MET A 47 -2.59 -5.45 -6.51
CA MET A 47 -3.54 -6.42 -7.04
C MET A 47 -2.88 -7.42 -8.01
N PHE A 48 -1.97 -6.96 -8.86
CA PHE A 48 -1.19 -7.81 -9.77
C PHE A 48 -0.01 -8.53 -9.07
N GLY A 49 0.21 -8.26 -7.77
CA GLY A 49 1.29 -8.89 -7.00
C GLY A 49 2.69 -8.34 -7.27
N HIS A 50 2.80 -7.18 -7.94
CA HIS A 50 4.07 -6.48 -8.14
C HIS A 50 4.59 -5.86 -6.84
N VAL A 51 3.67 -5.49 -5.94
CA VAL A 51 3.97 -4.99 -4.61
C VAL A 51 3.33 -5.92 -3.59
N LYS A 52 4.12 -6.39 -2.63
CA LYS A 52 3.60 -7.20 -1.53
C LYS A 52 3.01 -6.28 -0.47
N ARG A 53 1.71 -6.36 -0.24
CA ARG A 53 1.08 -5.71 0.92
C ARG A 53 1.41 -6.51 2.17
N GLU A 54 1.87 -5.82 3.21
CA GLU A 54 2.01 -6.42 4.53
C GLU A 54 0.62 -6.75 5.07
N SER A 55 0.22 -8.02 4.97
CA SER A 55 -0.99 -8.50 5.60
C SER A 55 -0.72 -8.86 7.06
N SER A 56 -1.49 -8.29 7.99
CA SER A 56 -1.54 -8.75 9.39
C SER A 56 -2.24 -10.10 9.55
N LEU A 57 -2.57 -10.78 8.45
CA LEU A 57 -3.09 -12.14 8.47
C LEU A 57 -1.94 -13.07 8.83
N ILE A 58 -1.75 -13.26 10.13
CA ILE A 58 -1.20 -14.51 10.65
C ILE A 58 -2.15 -15.59 10.12
N CYS A 59 -1.77 -16.29 9.05
CA CYS A 59 -2.29 -17.63 8.81
C CYS A 59 -1.94 -18.43 10.07
N LYS A 60 -2.85 -18.47 11.05
CA LYS A 60 -2.76 -19.50 12.08
C LYS A 60 -2.91 -20.81 11.32
N PRO A 61 -1.94 -21.74 11.40
CA PRO A 61 -2.17 -23.07 10.89
C PRO A 61 -3.31 -23.64 11.73
N GLU A 62 -4.50 -23.65 11.14
CA GLU A 62 -5.64 -24.41 11.60
C GLU A 62 -5.21 -25.87 11.71
N HIS A 63 -4.95 -26.29 12.96
CA HIS A 63 -4.72 -27.68 13.31
C HIS A 63 -6.02 -28.44 12.99
N PHE A 64 -6.07 -29.07 11.82
CA PHE A 64 -6.95 -30.21 11.61
C PHE A 64 -6.45 -31.36 12.49
N ARG A 65 -7.06 -31.55 13.66
CA ARG A 65 -7.00 -32.81 14.39
C ARG A 65 -8.33 -33.13 15.05
#